data_AF-A0A453F1N1-F1
#
_entry.id   AF-A0A453F1N1-F1
#
_cell.length_a   1.000
_cell.length_b   1.000
_cell.length_c   1.000
_cell.angle_alpha   90.00
_cell.angle_beta   90.00
_cell.angle_gamma   90.00
#
_symmetry.space_group_name_H-M   'P 1'
#
loop_
_entity.id
_entity.type
_entity.pdbx_description
1 polymer ?
#
loop_
_entity_poly.entity_id
_entity_poly.type
_entity_poly.pdbx_seq_one_letter_code
_entity_poly.pdbx_strand_id
1 'polypeptide(L)'
;QVITGQGEMAQAAFAHFDELFGCPAARDCLLDLEHLIEPCDLAGLDEPFSPEEIWNAIKLLPARKAPGPDRFTAEFVRACWGITRQDFLNVFQQLFELRGRGFCKLNQALLTLIPKCADANELRDYRPICLIHLVAKIFTRVISLRLAPRLGGLVSPNQNAFI
;
A
#
# COMPACT_ATOMS: atom_id res chain seq x y z
N GLN A 1 21.69 -18.07 -17.16
CA GLN A 1 22.10 -19.02 -16.09
C GLN A 1 20.83 -19.58 -15.47
N VAL A 2 20.75 -20.89 -15.23
CA VAL A 2 19.60 -21.49 -14.53
C VAL A 2 19.88 -21.43 -13.03
N ILE A 3 18.96 -20.83 -12.27
CA ILE A 3 19.06 -20.68 -10.82
C ILE A 3 18.07 -21.65 -10.17
N THR A 4 18.54 -22.48 -9.25
CA THR A 4 17.71 -23.54 -8.62
C THR A 4 17.65 -23.42 -7.11
N GLY A 5 18.58 -22.71 -6.46
CA GLY A 5 18.55 -22.48 -5.02
C GLY A 5 17.54 -21.42 -4.62
N GLN A 6 16.70 -21.69 -3.60
CA GLN A 6 15.65 -20.73 -3.17
C GLN A 6 16.21 -19.36 -2.76
N GLY A 7 17.33 -19.31 -2.04
CA GLY A 7 17.96 -18.06 -1.65
C GLY A 7 18.50 -17.27 -2.87
N GLU A 8 19.10 -17.97 -3.82
CA GLU A 8 19.59 -17.37 -5.07
C GLU A 8 18.44 -16.87 -5.95
N MET A 9 17.34 -17.62 -6.03
CA MET A 9 16.12 -17.21 -6.74
C MET A 9 15.53 -15.94 -6.13
N ALA A 10 15.45 -15.88 -4.80
CA ALA A 10 14.96 -14.68 -4.10
C ALA A 10 15.86 -13.47 -4.36
N GLN A 11 17.19 -13.65 -4.30
CA GLN A 11 18.15 -12.59 -4.59
C GLN A 11 18.07 -12.13 -6.05
N ALA A 12 17.95 -13.05 -7.00
CA ALA A 12 17.83 -12.73 -8.42
C ALA A 12 16.52 -11.99 -8.73
N ALA A 13 15.41 -12.42 -8.13
CA ALA A 13 14.13 -11.72 -8.24
C ALA A 13 14.21 -10.30 -7.63
N PHE A 14 14.80 -10.17 -6.45
CA PHE A 14 15.00 -8.87 -5.81
C PHE A 14 15.81 -7.93 -6.72
N ALA A 15 17.00 -8.34 -7.15
CA ALA A 15 17.84 -7.51 -8.01
C ALA A 15 17.14 -7.11 -9.32
N HIS A 16 16.48 -8.06 -9.98
CA HIS A 16 15.78 -7.79 -11.24
C HIS A 16 14.67 -6.74 -11.10
N PHE A 17 13.86 -6.82 -10.04
CA PHE A 17 12.75 -5.88 -9.85
C PHE A 17 13.16 -4.57 -9.17
N ASP A 18 14.25 -4.56 -8.40
CA ASP A 18 14.83 -3.34 -7.82
C ASP A 18 15.40 -2.43 -8.92
N GLU A 19 16.11 -3.01 -9.88
CA GLU A 19 16.66 -2.29 -11.04
C GLU A 19 15.58 -1.71 -11.97
N LEU A 20 14.34 -2.20 -11.89
CA LEU A 20 13.25 -1.83 -12.79
C LEU A 20 12.80 -0.37 -12.61
N PHE A 21 12.93 0.17 -11.40
CA PHE A 21 12.58 1.57 -11.10
C PHE A 21 13.71 2.55 -11.45
N GLY A 22 14.90 2.04 -11.82
CA GLY A 22 16.08 2.82 -12.19
C GLY A 22 16.65 3.68 -11.05
N CYS A 23 17.75 4.35 -11.33
CA CYS A 23 18.28 5.40 -10.45
C CYS A 23 17.72 6.77 -10.87
N PRO A 24 17.31 7.63 -9.92
CA PRO A 24 16.94 9.00 -10.25
C PRO A 24 18.14 9.72 -10.88
N ALA A 25 18.04 10.03 -12.17
CA ALA A 25 18.98 10.93 -12.83
C ALA A 25 18.76 12.36 -12.33
N ALA A 26 19.84 13.15 -12.25
CA ALA A 26 19.72 14.59 -12.04
C ALA A 26 18.84 15.15 -13.17
N ARG A 27 17.75 15.81 -12.81
CA ARG A 27 16.89 16.49 -13.79
C ARG A 27 17.48 17.86 -14.09
N ASP A 28 17.65 18.17 -15.37
CA ASP A 28 18.14 19.48 -15.82
C ASP A 28 17.11 20.61 -15.59
N CYS A 29 15.86 20.25 -15.31
CA CYS A 29 14.79 21.19 -14.98
C CYS A 29 13.89 20.67 -13.85
N LEU A 30 13.45 21.58 -12.99
CA LEU A 30 12.45 21.31 -11.96
C LEU A 30 11.06 21.68 -12.48
N LEU A 31 10.05 20.88 -12.10
CA LEU A 31 8.66 21.25 -12.29
C LEU A 31 8.28 22.20 -11.16
N ASP A 32 7.82 23.39 -11.51
CA ASP A 32 7.20 24.30 -10.57
C ASP A 32 5.77 23.82 -10.31
N LEU A 33 5.60 23.10 -9.20
CA LEU A 33 4.30 22.50 -8.84
C LEU A 33 3.27 23.57 -8.47
N GLU A 34 3.69 24.76 -8.02
CA GLU A 34 2.77 25.84 -7.64
C GLU A 34 1.99 26.36 -8.85
N HIS A 35 2.60 26.30 -10.03
CA HIS A 35 1.98 26.69 -11.30
C HIS A 35 1.16 25.57 -11.95
N LEU A 36 1.28 24.33 -11.47
CA LEU A 36 0.61 23.15 -12.02
C LEU A 36 -0.55 22.66 -11.14
N ILE A 37 -0.54 23.00 -9.85
CA ILE A 37 -1.56 22.57 -8.89
C ILE A 37 -2.50 23.73 -8.63
N GLU A 38 -3.74 23.60 -9.09
CA GLU A 38 -4.79 24.54 -8.73
C GLU A 38 -5.16 24.39 -7.24
N PRO A 39 -5.32 25.49 -6.48
CA PRO A 39 -5.76 25.42 -5.10
C PRO A 39 -7.10 24.68 -4.97
N CYS A 40 -7.13 23.64 -4.13
CA CYS A 40 -8.32 22.85 -3.85
C CYS A 40 -8.57 22.78 -2.34
N ASP A 41 -9.83 22.64 -1.93
CA ASP A 41 -10.16 22.39 -0.54
C ASP A 41 -9.77 20.95 -0.15
N LEU A 42 -8.69 20.84 0.62
CA LEU A 42 -8.18 19.59 1.19
C LEU A 42 -8.60 19.41 2.66
N ALA A 43 -9.51 20.24 3.17
CA ALA A 43 -9.97 20.13 4.55
C ALA A 43 -10.52 18.74 4.86
N GLY A 44 -10.22 18.23 6.05
CA GLY A 44 -10.64 16.90 6.48
C GLY A 44 -9.68 15.77 6.11
N LEU A 45 -8.77 15.95 5.15
CA LEU A 45 -7.82 14.88 4.77
C LEU A 45 -6.80 14.60 5.88
N ASP A 46 -6.38 15.65 6.59
CA ASP A 46 -5.37 15.62 7.65
C ASP A 46 -5.98 15.66 9.07
N GLU A 47 -7.27 15.34 9.22
CA GLU A 47 -7.90 15.29 10.55
C GLU A 47 -7.52 14.01 11.32
N PRO A 48 -7.57 14.02 12.66
CA PRO A 48 -7.35 12.81 13.48
C PRO A 48 -8.29 11.67 13.07
N PHE A 49 -7.81 10.43 13.23
CA PHE A 49 -8.60 9.30 12.77
C PHE A 49 -9.74 8.91 13.73
N SER A 50 -10.97 8.77 13.24
CA SER A 50 -12.11 8.36 14.04
C SER A 50 -12.23 6.83 14.17
N PRO A 51 -12.76 6.30 15.28
CA PRO A 51 -13.04 4.87 15.40
C PRO A 51 -13.99 4.35 14.30
N GLU A 52 -14.94 5.18 13.87
CA GLU A 52 -15.95 4.84 12.89
C GLU A 52 -15.35 4.68 11.49
N GLU A 53 -14.43 5.55 11.08
CA GLU A 53 -13.79 5.44 9.77
C GLU A 53 -12.84 4.24 9.71
N ILE A 54 -12.10 3.96 10.79
CA ILE A 54 -11.20 2.81 10.87
C ILE A 54 -12.04 1.52 10.75
N TRP A 55 -13.15 1.45 11.49
CA TRP A 55 -14.05 0.32 11.41
C TRP A 55 -14.70 0.19 10.03
N ASN A 56 -15.09 1.31 9.40
CA ASN A 56 -15.63 1.29 8.06
C ASN A 56 -14.62 0.75 7.04
N ALA A 57 -13.35 1.17 7.11
CA ALA A 57 -12.29 0.66 6.26
C ALA A 57 -12.11 -0.86 6.43
N ILE A 58 -12.11 -1.36 7.66
CA ILE A 58 -12.01 -2.80 7.95
C ILE A 58 -13.18 -3.59 7.34
N LYS A 59 -14.41 -3.10 7.47
CA LYS A 59 -15.60 -3.74 6.87
C LYS A 59 -15.55 -3.78 5.35
N LEU A 60 -15.00 -2.74 4.73
CA LEU A 60 -14.92 -2.62 3.26
C LEU A 60 -13.75 -3.40 2.65
N LEU A 61 -12.81 -3.92 3.45
CA LEU A 61 -11.77 -4.80 2.91
C LEU A 61 -12.38 -6.07 2.28
N PRO A 62 -11.84 -6.59 1.17
CA PRO A 62 -12.34 -7.83 0.60
C PRO A 62 -11.99 -9.03 1.49
N ALA A 63 -12.92 -9.99 1.59
CA ALA A 63 -12.70 -11.27 2.24
C ALA A 63 -11.87 -12.22 1.36
N ARG A 64 -11.33 -13.27 1.98
CA ARG A 64 -10.56 -14.37 1.37
C ARG A 64 -9.33 -13.89 0.60
N LYS A 65 -8.69 -12.84 1.09
CA LYS A 65 -7.40 -12.38 0.57
C LYS A 65 -6.24 -13.03 1.32
N ALA A 66 -5.15 -13.27 0.60
CA ALA A 66 -3.92 -13.76 1.19
C ALA A 66 -3.39 -12.76 2.24
N PRO A 67 -2.96 -13.23 3.42
CA PRO A 67 -2.41 -12.36 4.44
C PRO A 67 -0.99 -11.92 4.08
N GLY A 68 -0.51 -10.87 4.75
CA GLY A 68 0.89 -10.44 4.66
C GLY A 68 1.80 -11.26 5.57
N PRO A 69 3.01 -10.74 5.88
CA PRO A 69 3.95 -11.41 6.77
C PRO A 69 3.39 -11.64 8.19
N ASP A 70 2.41 -10.84 8.62
CA ASP A 70 1.72 -10.95 9.91
C ASP A 70 0.69 -12.08 10.01
N ARG A 71 0.32 -12.69 8.87
CA ARG A 71 -0.66 -13.78 8.79
C ARG A 71 -2.09 -13.40 9.22
N PHE A 72 -2.40 -12.12 9.39
CA PHE A 72 -3.74 -11.66 9.75
C PHE A 72 -4.59 -11.34 8.52
N THR A 73 -5.89 -11.65 8.60
CA THR A 73 -6.89 -11.38 7.56
C THR A 73 -7.93 -10.36 8.03
N ALA A 74 -8.67 -9.77 7.10
CA ALA A 74 -9.75 -8.84 7.43
C ALA A 74 -10.85 -9.52 8.26
N GLU A 75 -11.12 -10.79 8.00
CA GLU A 75 -12.09 -11.61 8.73
C GLU A 75 -11.69 -11.83 10.18
N PHE A 76 -10.40 -12.08 10.43
CA PHE A 76 -9.87 -12.17 11.79
C PHE A 76 -10.15 -10.87 12.56
N VAL A 77 -9.81 -9.71 11.98
CA VAL A 77 -10.03 -8.41 12.65
C VAL A 77 -11.51 -8.14 12.87
N ARG A 78 -12.39 -8.50 11.92
CA ARG A 78 -13.84 -8.36 12.11
C ARG A 78 -14.38 -9.23 13.23
N ALA A 79 -13.97 -10.51 13.27
CA ALA A 79 -14.40 -11.45 14.30
C ALA A 79 -13.88 -11.05 15.69
N CYS A 80 -12.66 -10.51 15.75
CA CYS A 80 -11.99 -10.12 16.99
C CYS A 80 -12.01 -8.60 17.21
N TRP A 81 -12.94 -7.86 16.61
CA TRP A 81 -12.94 -6.39 16.70
C TRP A 81 -13.09 -5.90 18.14
N GLY A 82 -13.95 -6.56 18.92
CA GLY A 82 -14.13 -6.24 20.35
C GLY A 82 -12.85 -6.37 21.19
N ILE A 83 -11.87 -7.14 20.72
CA ILE A 83 -10.57 -7.34 21.40
C ILE A 83 -9.53 -6.38 20.82
N THR A 84 -9.42 -6.33 19.48
CA THR A 84 -8.34 -5.62 18.77
C THR A 84 -8.61 -4.13 18.54
N ARG A 85 -9.85 -3.65 18.79
CA ARG A 85 -10.25 -2.26 18.54
C ARG A 85 -9.28 -1.26 19.14
N GLN A 86 -8.93 -1.41 20.42
CA GLN A 86 -8.08 -0.43 21.10
C GLN A 86 -6.67 -0.38 20.52
N ASP A 87 -6.12 -1.53 20.10
CA ASP A 87 -4.81 -1.60 19.46
C ASP A 87 -4.79 -0.82 18.14
N PHE A 88 -5.83 -0.97 17.32
CA PHE A 88 -5.97 -0.19 16.09
C PHE A 88 -6.09 1.31 16.35
N LEU A 89 -6.90 1.73 17.33
CA LEU A 89 -7.01 3.15 17.68
C LEU A 89 -5.66 3.73 18.12
N ASN A 90 -4.92 3.01 18.96
CA ASN A 90 -3.61 3.43 19.43
C ASN A 90 -2.59 3.54 18.27
N VAL A 91 -2.61 2.58 17.33
CA VAL A 91 -1.73 2.62 16.15
C VAL A 91 -2.06 3.80 15.24
N PHE A 92 -3.34 4.03 14.95
CA PHE A 92 -3.76 5.15 14.12
C PHE A 92 -3.45 6.51 14.76
N GLN A 93 -3.58 6.62 16.08
CA GLN A 93 -3.15 7.81 16.82
C GLN A 93 -1.64 8.04 16.68
N GLN A 94 -0.82 7.00 16.87
CA GLN A 94 0.63 7.11 16.71
C GLN A 94 1.03 7.50 15.28
N LEU A 95 0.34 6.97 14.27
CA LEU A 95 0.57 7.35 12.87
C LEU A 95 0.20 8.81 12.62
N PHE A 96 -0.92 9.29 13.17
CA PHE A 96 -1.36 10.68 13.07
C PHE A 96 -0.36 11.66 13.70
N GLU A 97 0.17 11.33 14.88
CA GLU A 97 1.15 12.17 15.59
C GLU A 97 2.58 11.98 15.03
N LEU A 98 2.74 11.29 13.90
CA LEU A 98 4.02 10.97 13.26
C LEU A 98 5.01 10.24 14.20
N ARG A 99 4.48 9.50 15.17
CA ARG A 99 5.24 8.69 16.13
C ARG A 99 5.54 7.31 15.55
N GLY A 100 6.40 7.26 14.53
CA GLY A 100 6.70 6.03 13.77
C GLY A 100 7.63 5.00 14.42
N ARG A 101 8.04 5.19 15.68
CA ARG A 101 8.99 4.28 16.35
C ARG A 101 8.40 2.88 16.47
N GLY A 102 9.06 1.89 15.86
CA GLY A 102 8.62 0.49 15.85
C GLY A 102 7.77 0.09 14.63
N PHE A 103 7.38 1.03 13.78
CA PHE A 103 6.64 0.73 12.54
C PHE A 103 7.52 0.34 11.35
N CYS A 104 8.84 0.22 11.52
CA CYS A 104 9.73 -0.28 10.46
C CYS A 104 9.30 -1.65 9.93
N LYS A 105 8.68 -2.49 10.77
CA LYS A 105 8.10 -3.77 10.36
C LYS A 105 6.93 -3.62 9.38
N LEU A 106 6.14 -2.54 9.45
CA LEU A 106 5.03 -2.32 8.52
C LEU A 106 5.50 -2.11 7.07
N ASN A 107 6.76 -1.74 6.87
CA ASN A 107 7.39 -1.62 5.56
C ASN A 107 7.89 -2.97 5.01
N GLN A 108 7.71 -4.07 5.74
CA GLN A 108 8.00 -5.41 5.23
C GLN A 108 6.82 -5.93 4.42
N ALA A 109 7.13 -6.68 3.37
CA ALA A 109 6.14 -7.32 2.52
C ALA A 109 6.61 -8.73 2.15
N LEU A 110 5.66 -9.62 1.89
CA LEU A 110 5.93 -10.90 1.26
C LEU A 110 5.85 -10.72 -0.26
N LEU A 111 7.00 -10.84 -0.93
CA LEU A 111 7.08 -10.81 -2.39
C LEU A 111 6.66 -12.18 -2.95
N THR A 112 5.68 -12.19 -3.84
CA THR A 112 5.22 -13.40 -4.54
C THR A 112 5.24 -13.15 -6.04
N LEU A 113 5.79 -14.09 -6.81
CA LEU A 113 5.86 -14.01 -8.26
C LEU A 113 4.67 -14.73 -8.89
N ILE A 114 3.89 -14.03 -9.70
CA ILE A 114 2.77 -14.61 -10.47
C ILE A 114 3.17 -14.70 -11.95
N PRO A 115 3.12 -15.89 -12.58
CA PRO A 115 3.46 -16.03 -13.99
C PRO A 115 2.47 -15.26 -14.89
N LYS A 116 3.00 -14.59 -15.93
CA LYS A 116 2.20 -13.89 -16.95
C LYS A 116 1.64 -14.85 -18.00
N CYS A 117 2.34 -15.96 -18.24
CA CYS A 117 2.02 -16.99 -19.24
C CYS A 117 2.33 -18.39 -18.67
N ALA A 118 1.84 -19.45 -19.33
CA ALA A 118 2.03 -20.83 -18.87
C ALA A 118 3.51 -21.26 -18.88
N ASP A 119 4.26 -20.82 -19.89
CA ASP A 119 5.65 -21.20 -20.12
C ASP A 119 6.64 -20.15 -19.57
N ALA A 120 6.31 -19.53 -18.43
CA ALA A 120 7.11 -18.48 -17.82
C ALA A 120 8.48 -19.02 -17.35
N ASN A 121 9.54 -18.63 -18.06
CA ASN A 121 10.89 -19.19 -17.87
C ASN A 121 11.90 -18.15 -17.41
N GLU A 122 11.61 -16.86 -17.55
CA GLU A 122 12.47 -15.77 -17.14
C GLU A 122 11.78 -14.83 -16.14
N LEU A 123 12.53 -14.10 -15.31
CA LEU A 123 11.96 -13.20 -14.29
C LEU A 123 11.03 -12.13 -14.88
N ARG A 124 11.30 -11.66 -16.11
CA ARG A 124 10.43 -10.74 -16.85
C ARG A 124 9.05 -11.33 -17.19
N ASP A 125 8.91 -12.65 -17.19
CA ASP A 125 7.65 -13.36 -17.42
C ASP A 125 6.79 -13.41 -16.16
N TYR A 126 7.27 -12.88 -15.03
CA TYR A 126 6.53 -12.85 -13.78
C TYR A 126 6.09 -11.41 -13.44
N ARG A 127 4.97 -11.31 -12.72
CA ARG A 127 4.53 -10.08 -12.05
C ARG A 127 4.84 -10.20 -10.56
N PRO A 128 5.61 -9.26 -9.98
CA PRO A 128 5.78 -9.22 -8.54
C PRO A 128 4.49 -8.72 -7.90
N ILE A 129 3.99 -9.45 -6.91
CA ILE A 129 2.93 -9.00 -6.01
C ILE A 129 3.49 -8.92 -4.60
N CYS A 130 3.37 -7.74 -3.99
CA CYS A 130 3.76 -7.50 -2.62
C CYS A 130 2.56 -7.63 -1.69
N LEU A 131 2.57 -8.63 -0.82
CA LEU A 131 1.58 -8.78 0.24
C LEU A 131 2.11 -8.05 1.48
N ILE A 132 1.55 -6.86 1.75
CA ILE A 132 1.92 -6.04 2.91
C ILE A 132 1.12 -6.43 4.17
N HIS A 133 1.56 -5.92 5.32
CA HIS A 133 0.88 -6.04 6.61
C HIS A 133 -0.56 -5.52 6.60
N LEU A 134 -1.46 -6.19 7.33
CA LEU A 134 -2.89 -5.85 7.37
C LEU A 134 -3.13 -4.44 7.91
N VAL A 135 -2.38 -4.02 8.93
CA VAL A 135 -2.45 -2.66 9.50
C VAL A 135 -2.16 -1.62 8.42
N ALA A 136 -1.12 -1.83 7.60
CA ALA A 136 -0.79 -0.94 6.50
C ALA A 136 -1.90 -0.92 5.43
N LYS A 137 -2.53 -2.08 5.12
CA LYS A 137 -3.70 -2.13 4.21
C LYS A 137 -4.90 -1.36 4.74
N ILE A 138 -5.17 -1.44 6.05
CA ILE A 138 -6.29 -0.71 6.67
C ILE A 138 -5.99 0.79 6.62
N PHE A 139 -4.76 1.19 6.95
CA PHE A 139 -4.34 2.59 6.88
C PHE A 139 -4.49 3.17 5.47
N THR A 140 -3.95 2.51 4.44
CA THR A 140 -4.10 2.98 3.05
C THR A 140 -5.56 3.00 2.62
N ARG A 141 -6.39 2.09 3.11
CA ARG A 141 -7.83 2.10 2.84
C ARG A 141 -8.54 3.29 3.48
N VAL A 142 -8.21 3.67 4.72
CA VAL A 142 -8.77 4.86 5.38
C VAL A 142 -8.42 6.12 4.58
N ILE A 143 -7.15 6.29 4.21
CA ILE A 143 -6.71 7.43 3.38
C ILE A 143 -7.41 7.45 2.02
N SER A 144 -7.52 6.30 1.35
CA SER A 144 -8.25 6.18 0.09
C SER A 144 -9.72 6.59 0.23
N LEU A 145 -10.39 6.24 1.34
CA LEU A 145 -11.78 6.62 1.59
C LEU A 145 -11.94 8.12 1.87
N ARG A 146 -10.95 8.77 2.50
CA ARG A 146 -10.94 10.23 2.67
C ARG A 146 -10.72 10.96 1.33
N LEU A 147 -9.83 10.43 0.50
CA LEU A 147 -9.45 11.04 -0.77
C LEU A 147 -10.51 10.85 -1.86
N ALA A 148 -11.18 9.69 -1.92
CA ALA A 148 -12.08 9.35 -3.02
C ALA A 148 -13.17 10.42 -3.33
N PRO A 149 -13.88 11.01 -2.34
CA PRO A 149 -14.85 12.07 -2.59
C PRO A 149 -14.24 13.35 -3.18
N ARG A 150 -12.92 13.56 -3.03
CA ARG A 150 -12.21 14.75 -3.51
C ARG A 150 -11.61 14.57 -4.90
N LEU A 151 -11.45 13.33 -5.39
CA LEU A 151 -10.77 13.04 -6.66
C LEU A 151 -11.38 13.75 -7.86
N GLY A 152 -12.71 13.92 -7.90
CA GLY A 152 -13.39 14.59 -9.01
C GLY A 152 -13.01 16.06 -9.22
N GLY A 153 -12.48 16.72 -8.18
CA GLY A 153 -11.93 18.08 -8.27
C GLY A 153 -10.40 18.14 -8.35
N LEU A 154 -9.70 17.03 -8.06
CA LEU A 154 -8.25 16.96 -8.05
C LEU A 154 -7.65 16.39 -9.33
N VAL A 155 -8.45 15.66 -10.11
CA VAL A 155 -7.98 14.96 -11.30
C VAL A 155 -8.76 15.40 -12.53
N SER A 156 -8.04 15.57 -13.64
CA SER A 156 -8.63 15.86 -14.95
C SER A 156 -9.68 14.81 -15.34
N PRO A 157 -10.80 15.21 -15.98
CA PRO A 157 -11.83 14.29 -16.47
C PRO A 157 -11.31 13.29 -17.52
N ASN A 158 -10.13 13.52 -18.09
CA ASN A 158 -9.50 12.61 -19.04
C ASN A 158 -8.86 11.39 -18.35
N GLN A 159 -8.58 11.47 -17.04
CA GLN A 159 -8.07 10.34 -16.27
C GLN A 159 -9.25 9.47 -15.81
N ASN A 160 -9.41 8.31 -16.44
CA ASN A 160 -10.51 7.39 -16.14
C ASN A 160 -10.07 6.13 -15.38
N ALA A 161 -8.76 5.85 -15.34
CA ALA A 161 -8.23 4.68 -14.66
C ALA A 161 -7.88 5.01 -13.20
N PHE A 162 -8.31 4.14 -12.28
CA PHE A 162 -8.01 4.21 -10.84
C PHE A 162 -8.54 5.46 -10.10
N ILE A 163 -9.63 6.05 -10.60
CA ILE A 163 -10.43 7.10 -9.93
C ILE A 163 -11.49 6.49 -9.03
#